data_AF-A0A831SI35-F1
#
_entry.id   AF-A0A831SI35-F1
#
_cell.length_a   1.000
_cell.length_b   1.000
_cell.length_c   1.000
_cell.angle_alpha   90.00
_cell.angle_beta   90.00
_cell.angle_gamma   90.00
#
_symmetry.space_group_name_H-M   'P 1'
#
loop_
_entity.id
_entity.type
_entity.pdbx_description
1 polymer ?
#
loop_
_entity_poly.entity_id
_entity_poly.type
_entity_poly.pdbx_seq_one_letter_code
_entity_poly.pdbx_strand_id
1 'polypeptide(L)'
;EKMASIVDNYIKGTYYGIKMDDDYLLSHDAGLTWMDVKLGDNFITPRARKAVEIQALWYNALRIMDLLTPDGEGKYREIADLAKENFLSEYDRQYDVLDTRDCSCRPNKIFLVALDFSMVDNTMGEKIIRDVEERLLTPYGLRTLDRENPLYKGKYLGEFNKDIAYHNGTVWPWLIGYFVRAFLKVKGYDEKWRSYAFENYLKTLLSNLGEGCIGSINEIFDGDEPYTPRGCISQAWSVAEILRALTEDILYIRPPYEKHFLNNAL
;
A
#
# COMPACT_ATOMS: atom_id res chain seq x y z
N GLU A 1 13.95 6.93 -21.53
CA GLU A 1 14.36 8.32 -21.18
C GLU A 1 13.58 8.91 -20.00
N LYS A 2 12.26 9.17 -20.09
CA LYS A 2 11.51 9.80 -18.99
C LYS A 2 11.57 9.06 -17.66
N MET A 3 11.36 7.73 -17.65
CA MET A 3 11.45 6.92 -16.42
C MET A 3 12.86 6.93 -15.83
N ALA A 4 13.89 6.81 -16.68
CA ALA A 4 15.29 6.92 -16.25
C ALA A 4 15.56 8.29 -15.60
N SER A 5 15.05 9.38 -16.19
CA SER A 5 15.16 10.72 -15.60
C SER A 5 14.51 10.79 -14.22
N ILE A 6 13.36 10.17 -13.99
CA ILE A 6 12.70 10.17 -12.67
C ILE A 6 13.59 9.45 -11.65
N VAL A 7 14.07 8.24 -11.99
CA VAL A 7 14.91 7.44 -11.11
C VAL A 7 16.24 8.13 -10.82
N ASP A 8 16.91 8.69 -11.83
CA ASP A 8 18.18 9.40 -11.66
C ASP A 8 18.02 10.66 -10.78
N ASN A 9 16.86 11.33 -10.82
CA ASN A 9 16.59 12.46 -9.92
C ASN A 9 16.31 12.01 -8.49
N TYR A 10 15.68 10.86 -8.27
CA TYR A 10 15.56 10.31 -6.91
C TYR A 10 16.91 9.84 -6.36
N ILE A 11 17.79 9.29 -7.20
CA ILE A 11 19.17 8.92 -6.79
C ILE A 11 19.96 10.18 -6.39
N LYS A 12 19.94 11.23 -7.21
CA LYS A 12 20.72 12.47 -6.96
C LYS A 12 20.09 13.39 -5.92
N GLY A 13 18.78 13.30 -5.76
CA GLY A 13 17.97 14.20 -4.96
C GLY A 13 17.20 15.23 -5.78
N THR A 14 15.97 15.46 -5.35
CA THR A 14 15.04 16.44 -5.93
C THR A 14 15.14 17.80 -5.22
N TYR A 15 14.53 18.83 -5.80
CA TYR A 15 14.45 20.17 -5.21
C TYR A 15 13.76 20.19 -3.83
N TYR A 16 12.87 19.23 -3.55
CA TYR A 16 12.12 19.12 -2.29
C TYR A 16 12.77 18.16 -1.29
N GLY A 17 14.07 17.87 -1.44
CA GLY A 17 14.81 17.04 -0.49
C GLY A 17 14.49 15.55 -0.54
N ILE A 18 13.65 15.10 -1.47
CA ILE A 18 13.42 13.67 -1.71
C ILE A 18 14.64 13.10 -2.41
N LYS A 19 15.33 12.15 -1.79
CA LYS A 19 16.56 11.55 -2.33
C LYS A 19 16.81 10.14 -1.81
N MET A 20 17.64 9.41 -2.51
CA MET A 20 18.26 8.18 -2.00
C MET A 20 19.35 8.54 -0.98
N ASP A 21 19.29 7.93 0.20
CA ASP A 21 20.36 8.02 1.21
C ASP A 21 21.45 6.95 0.92
N ASP A 22 22.55 6.95 1.70
CA ASP A 22 23.72 6.06 1.49
C ASP A 22 23.40 4.56 1.64
N ASP A 23 22.26 4.22 2.24
CA ASP A 23 21.74 2.87 2.36
C ASP A 23 20.83 2.46 1.19
N TYR A 24 20.81 3.26 0.12
CA TYR A 24 20.04 3.02 -1.11
C TYR A 24 18.51 3.11 -0.93
N LEU A 25 18.04 3.55 0.24
CA LEU A 25 16.63 3.78 0.55
C LEU A 25 16.21 5.22 0.25
N LEU A 26 14.95 5.43 -0.10
CA LEU A 26 14.42 6.78 -0.32
C LEU A 26 14.06 7.45 1.01
N SER A 27 14.49 8.70 1.11
CA SER A 27 14.30 9.60 2.22
C SER A 27 13.47 10.80 1.74
N HIS A 28 12.45 11.18 2.50
CA HIS A 28 11.60 12.33 2.17
C HIS A 28 11.12 13.06 3.43
N ASP A 29 10.63 14.28 3.27
CA ASP A 29 10.05 15.05 4.38
C ASP A 29 8.62 14.59 4.74
N ALA A 30 8.11 15.10 5.86
CA ALA A 30 6.77 14.79 6.35
C ALA A 30 5.68 15.28 5.37
N GLY A 31 4.57 14.55 5.32
CA GLY A 31 3.40 14.93 4.49
C GLY A 31 3.53 14.62 3.00
N LEU A 32 4.55 13.85 2.60
CA LEU A 32 4.75 13.41 1.21
C LEU A 32 4.27 11.98 0.94
N THR A 33 3.53 11.38 1.88
CA THR A 33 2.82 10.10 1.69
C THR A 33 1.34 10.35 1.45
N TRP A 34 0.57 9.34 1.07
CA TRP A 34 -0.89 9.50 0.91
C TRP A 34 -1.63 9.82 2.22
N MET A 35 -0.97 9.67 3.37
CA MET A 35 -1.47 10.10 4.68
C MET A 35 -0.96 11.51 5.01
N ASP A 36 -1.42 12.54 4.28
CA ASP A 36 -0.79 13.87 4.16
C ASP A 36 -1.43 14.98 4.99
N VAL A 37 -2.38 14.67 5.86
CA VAL A 37 -3.14 15.71 6.58
C VAL A 37 -2.25 16.57 7.49
N LYS A 38 -2.38 17.89 7.30
CA LYS A 38 -1.71 18.94 8.08
C LYS A 38 -2.73 19.78 8.86
N LEU A 39 -2.49 19.97 10.16
CA LEU A 39 -3.28 20.83 11.03
C LEU A 39 -2.38 21.91 11.67
N GLY A 40 -2.56 23.16 11.24
CA GLY A 40 -1.63 24.24 11.55
C GLY A 40 -0.26 23.94 10.96
N ASP A 41 0.77 23.93 11.79
CA ASP A 41 2.14 23.62 11.36
C ASP A 41 2.51 22.12 11.49
N ASN A 42 1.61 21.29 12.03
CA ASN A 42 1.90 19.89 12.34
C ASN A 42 1.24 18.94 11.34
N PHE A 43 2.00 17.95 10.89
CA PHE A 43 1.44 16.80 10.18
C PHE A 43 0.90 15.79 11.19
N ILE A 44 -0.34 15.34 10.97
CA ILE A 44 -1.01 14.39 11.88
C ILE A 44 -0.39 12.99 11.76
N THR A 45 -0.04 12.62 10.53
CA THR A 45 0.61 11.36 10.17
C THR A 45 1.88 11.67 9.37
N PRO A 46 2.95 12.17 10.01
CA PRO A 46 4.09 12.75 9.31
C PRO A 46 4.79 11.77 8.37
N ARG A 47 4.98 10.52 8.82
CA ARG A 47 5.55 9.40 8.05
C ARG A 47 6.79 9.76 7.22
N ALA A 48 7.61 10.66 7.75
CA ALA A 48 8.81 11.16 7.08
C ALA A 48 9.90 10.08 7.00
N ARG A 49 10.94 10.37 6.21
CA ARG A 49 12.14 9.55 6.01
C ARG A 49 11.79 8.29 5.22
N LYS A 50 11.68 7.14 5.89
CA LYS A 50 11.62 5.81 5.25
C LYS A 50 10.27 5.13 5.48
N ALA A 51 9.20 5.72 4.95
CA ALA A 51 7.88 5.07 4.94
C ALA A 51 7.93 3.78 4.12
N VAL A 52 7.33 2.70 4.65
CA VAL A 52 7.55 1.34 4.10
C VAL A 52 7.02 1.13 2.70
N GLU A 53 5.88 1.70 2.35
CA GLU A 53 5.32 1.60 1.00
C GLU A 53 6.14 2.38 -0.02
N ILE A 54 6.78 3.48 0.39
CA ILE A 54 7.70 4.23 -0.47
C ILE A 54 8.94 3.38 -0.79
N GLN A 55 9.46 2.63 0.19
CA GLN A 55 10.58 1.71 -0.05
C GLN A 55 10.16 0.55 -0.96
N ALA A 56 8.97 -0.01 -0.74
CA ALA A 56 8.41 -1.05 -1.61
C ALA A 56 8.26 -0.58 -3.06
N LEU A 57 7.71 0.62 -3.27
CA LEU A 57 7.54 1.25 -4.58
C LEU A 57 8.88 1.57 -5.24
N TRP A 58 9.86 2.06 -4.46
CA TRP A 58 11.20 2.35 -4.95
C TRP A 58 11.90 1.09 -5.47
N TYR A 59 11.94 0.04 -4.65
CA TYR A 59 12.49 -1.24 -5.04
C TYR A 59 11.78 -1.79 -6.29
N ASN A 60 10.45 -1.78 -6.29
CA ASN A 60 9.67 -2.27 -7.42
C ASN A 60 9.94 -1.47 -8.71
N ALA A 61 10.08 -0.14 -8.61
CA ALA A 61 10.43 0.71 -9.76
C ALA A 61 11.83 0.40 -10.30
N LEU A 62 12.83 0.18 -9.44
CA LEU A 62 14.18 -0.19 -9.87
C LEU A 62 14.21 -1.56 -10.57
N ARG A 63 13.47 -2.55 -10.04
CA ARG A 63 13.34 -3.87 -10.67
C ARG A 63 12.63 -3.80 -12.03
N ILE A 64 11.60 -2.96 -12.15
CA ILE A 64 10.95 -2.69 -13.44
C ILE A 64 11.94 -2.02 -14.41
N MET A 65 12.72 -1.04 -13.95
CA MET A 65 13.72 -0.40 -14.79
C MET A 65 14.77 -1.38 -15.29
N ASP A 66 15.29 -2.26 -14.41
CA ASP A 66 16.21 -3.33 -14.79
C ASP A 66 15.61 -4.24 -15.87
N LEU A 67 14.37 -4.67 -15.68
CA LEU A 67 13.65 -5.51 -16.64
C LEU A 67 13.44 -4.85 -18.01
N LEU A 68 13.17 -3.54 -18.02
CA LEU A 68 12.93 -2.78 -19.25
C LEU A 68 14.22 -2.32 -19.93
N THR A 69 15.37 -2.39 -19.25
CA THR A 69 16.69 -2.02 -19.80
C THR A 69 17.70 -3.15 -19.60
N PRO A 70 17.51 -4.33 -20.23
CA PRO A 70 18.40 -5.48 -20.04
C PRO A 70 19.84 -5.22 -20.47
N ASP A 71 20.06 -4.31 -21.44
CA ASP A 71 21.38 -3.89 -21.90
C ASP A 71 22.00 -2.75 -21.05
N GLY A 72 21.29 -2.27 -20.02
CA GLY A 72 21.62 -1.09 -19.22
C GLY A 72 22.70 -1.28 -18.17
N GLU A 73 23.66 -2.19 -18.41
CA GLU A 73 24.81 -2.51 -17.54
C GLU A 73 24.45 -2.94 -16.10
N GLY A 74 23.18 -3.26 -15.81
CA GLY A 74 22.74 -3.76 -14.51
C GLY A 74 22.68 -2.71 -13.39
N LYS A 75 22.84 -1.41 -13.70
CA LYS A 75 22.89 -0.34 -12.66
C LYS A 75 21.66 -0.32 -11.74
N TYR A 76 20.46 -0.56 -12.29
CA TYR A 76 19.22 -0.53 -11.50
C TYR A 76 19.07 -1.78 -10.63
N ARG A 77 19.58 -2.92 -11.11
CA ARG A 77 19.63 -4.17 -10.35
C ARG A 77 20.50 -4.01 -9.11
N GLU A 78 21.70 -3.47 -9.28
CA GLU A 78 22.64 -3.24 -8.17
C GLU A 78 22.01 -2.36 -7.08
N ILE A 79 21.41 -1.24 -7.46
CA ILE A 79 20.71 -0.35 -6.52
C ILE A 79 19.53 -1.07 -5.86
N ALA A 80 18.74 -1.85 -6.63
CA ALA A 80 17.60 -2.58 -6.07
C ALA A 80 18.02 -3.64 -5.05
N ASP A 81 19.08 -4.38 -5.34
CA ASP A 81 19.58 -5.44 -4.49
C ASP A 81 20.15 -4.87 -3.18
N LEU A 82 20.92 -3.77 -3.26
CA LEU A 82 21.42 -3.05 -2.07
C LEU A 82 20.28 -2.42 -1.25
N ALA A 83 19.28 -1.81 -1.90
CA ALA A 83 18.11 -1.27 -1.22
C ALA A 83 17.32 -2.38 -0.49
N LYS A 84 17.16 -3.55 -1.11
CA LYS A 84 16.50 -4.69 -0.47
C LYS A 84 17.31 -5.23 0.70
N GLU A 85 18.62 -5.42 0.54
CA GLU A 85 19.51 -5.89 1.60
C GLU A 85 19.48 -4.96 2.82
N ASN A 86 19.67 -3.66 2.60
CA ASN A 86 19.67 -2.65 3.67
C ASN A 86 18.29 -2.46 4.31
N PHE A 87 17.20 -2.58 3.56
CA PHE A 87 15.87 -2.58 4.15
C PHE A 87 15.67 -3.78 5.08
N LEU A 88 16.02 -4.98 4.61
CA LEU A 88 15.79 -6.22 5.37
C LEU A 88 16.70 -6.35 6.59
N SER A 89 17.90 -5.74 6.59
CA SER A 89 18.78 -5.71 7.76
C SER A 89 18.20 -4.90 8.92
N GLU A 90 17.41 -3.86 8.63
CA GLU A 90 16.76 -3.00 9.63
C GLU A 90 15.28 -3.38 9.90
N TYR A 91 14.61 -4.11 8.99
CA TYR A 91 13.19 -4.48 9.12
C TYR A 91 12.99 -5.78 9.93
N ASP A 92 13.48 -5.79 11.18
CA ASP A 92 13.38 -6.92 12.11
C ASP A 92 11.96 -7.13 12.67
N ARG A 93 11.10 -6.10 12.57
CA ARG A 93 9.69 -6.09 12.96
C ARG A 93 8.85 -5.40 11.90
N GLN A 94 7.53 -5.53 12.00
CA GLN A 94 6.63 -4.82 11.11
C GLN A 94 6.53 -3.35 11.50
N TYR A 95 7.25 -2.49 10.78
CA TYR A 95 7.18 -1.03 10.95
C TYR A 95 6.25 -0.40 9.91
N ASP A 96 5.66 0.75 10.25
CA ASP A 96 5.02 1.64 9.29
C ASP A 96 6.02 2.65 8.69
N VAL A 97 7.03 3.03 9.49
CA VAL A 97 8.15 3.88 9.11
C VAL A 97 9.44 3.26 9.68
N LEU A 98 10.37 2.92 8.80
CA LEU A 98 11.61 2.22 9.18
C LEU A 98 12.53 3.09 10.04
N ASP A 99 12.78 4.34 9.60
CA ASP A 99 13.76 5.25 10.22
C ASP A 99 13.42 5.60 11.68
N THR A 100 12.14 5.86 11.95
CA THR A 100 11.65 6.16 13.30
C THR A 100 11.26 4.92 14.10
N ARG A 101 11.37 3.72 13.50
CA ARG A 101 10.93 2.44 14.08
C ARG A 101 9.47 2.48 14.57
N ASP A 102 8.59 3.13 13.81
CA ASP A 102 7.17 3.24 14.17
C ASP A 102 6.48 1.88 14.01
N CYS A 103 6.10 1.26 15.13
CA CYS A 103 5.42 -0.03 15.17
C CYS A 103 3.89 0.07 15.04
N SER A 104 3.34 1.26 14.74
CA SER A 104 1.90 1.44 14.55
C SER A 104 1.40 0.50 13.45
N CYS A 105 0.42 -0.34 13.78
CA CYS A 105 -0.17 -1.22 12.77
C CYS A 105 -1.06 -0.38 11.84
N ARG A 106 -0.56 -0.21 10.62
CA ARG A 106 -1.17 0.53 9.51
C ARG A 106 -1.16 -0.31 8.24
N PRO A 107 -2.01 -0.02 7.25
CA PRO A 107 -2.15 -0.88 6.06
C PRO A 107 -0.99 -0.77 5.07
N ASN A 108 -0.13 0.23 5.20
CA ASN A 108 0.95 0.55 4.24
C ASN A 108 1.94 -0.60 4.02
N LYS A 109 2.15 -1.45 5.02
CA LYS A 109 3.01 -2.65 4.92
C LYS A 109 2.53 -3.68 3.90
N ILE A 110 1.26 -3.65 3.46
CA ILE A 110 0.77 -4.54 2.39
C ILE A 110 1.58 -4.35 1.10
N PHE A 111 2.06 -3.15 0.82
CA PHE A 111 2.81 -2.86 -0.40
C PHE A 111 4.13 -3.63 -0.49
N LEU A 112 4.72 -4.03 0.64
CA LEU A 112 5.91 -4.89 0.67
C LEU A 112 5.64 -6.25 0.01
N VAL A 113 4.38 -6.67 -0.05
CA VAL A 113 3.92 -7.97 -0.58
C VAL A 113 3.21 -7.82 -1.92
N ALA A 114 2.29 -6.85 -2.04
CA ALA A 114 1.33 -6.78 -3.16
C ALA A 114 1.96 -6.47 -4.52
N LEU A 115 3.06 -5.70 -4.54
CA LEU A 115 3.75 -5.30 -5.77
C LEU A 115 4.38 -6.50 -6.48
N ASP A 116 4.69 -6.40 -7.78
CA ASP A 116 5.23 -7.52 -8.56
C ASP A 116 6.56 -8.02 -7.98
N PHE A 117 7.47 -7.10 -7.68
CA PHE A 117 8.72 -7.38 -7.00
C PHE A 117 8.59 -7.08 -5.50
N SER A 118 8.66 -8.14 -4.68
CA SER A 118 8.57 -8.02 -3.22
C SER A 118 9.95 -7.93 -2.57
N MET A 119 10.07 -7.03 -1.60
CA MET A 119 11.27 -6.94 -0.75
C MET A 119 11.29 -8.06 0.28
N VAL A 120 10.13 -8.43 0.81
CA VAL A 120 10.00 -9.47 1.84
C VAL A 120 9.78 -10.85 1.24
N ASP A 121 10.14 -11.89 1.99
CA ASP A 121 9.84 -13.27 1.64
C ASP A 121 8.39 -13.65 1.95
N ASN A 122 7.99 -14.86 1.53
CA ASN A 122 6.63 -15.35 1.76
C ASN A 122 6.28 -15.50 3.25
N THR A 123 7.26 -15.85 4.10
CA THR A 123 7.02 -16.02 5.55
C THR A 123 6.69 -14.69 6.23
N MET A 124 7.43 -13.63 5.92
CA MET A 124 7.11 -12.28 6.38
C MET A 124 5.82 -11.77 5.72
N GLY A 125 5.60 -12.08 4.44
CA GLY A 125 4.36 -11.78 3.73
C GLY A 125 3.12 -12.35 4.43
N GLU A 126 3.13 -13.62 4.83
CA GLU A 126 2.06 -14.25 5.60
C GLU A 126 1.81 -13.55 6.94
N LYS A 127 2.88 -13.15 7.64
CA LYS A 127 2.76 -12.40 8.90
C LYS A 127 2.13 -11.02 8.70
N ILE A 128 2.48 -10.32 7.61
CA ILE A 128 1.92 -9.01 7.27
C ILE A 128 0.43 -9.16 6.95
N ILE A 129 0.07 -10.10 6.08
CA ILE A 129 -1.32 -10.34 5.68
C ILE A 129 -2.18 -10.66 6.90
N ARG A 130 -1.73 -11.58 7.76
CA ARG A 130 -2.46 -11.96 8.97
C ARG A 130 -2.69 -10.76 9.90
N ASP A 131 -1.66 -9.97 10.17
CA ASP A 131 -1.80 -8.82 11.08
C ASP A 131 -2.76 -7.75 10.52
N VAL A 132 -2.76 -7.56 9.20
CA VAL A 132 -3.70 -6.63 8.55
C VAL A 132 -5.13 -7.18 8.52
N GLU A 133 -5.28 -8.46 8.23
CA GLU A 133 -6.58 -9.16 8.22
C GLU A 133 -7.22 -9.13 9.61
N GLU A 134 -6.47 -9.42 10.67
CA GLU A 134 -6.99 -9.50 12.03
C GLU A 134 -7.31 -8.12 12.63
N ARG A 135 -6.54 -7.08 12.30
CA ARG A 135 -6.59 -5.80 13.03
C ARG A 135 -7.20 -4.65 12.23
N LEU A 136 -7.05 -4.65 10.90
CA LEU A 136 -7.42 -3.52 10.06
C LEU A 136 -8.59 -3.81 9.12
N LEU A 137 -8.85 -5.07 8.78
CA LEU A 137 -9.91 -5.43 7.85
C LEU A 137 -11.29 -5.04 8.37
N THR A 138 -12.10 -4.53 7.45
CA THR A 138 -13.52 -4.20 7.64
C THR A 138 -14.32 -4.65 6.42
N PRO A 139 -15.66 -4.64 6.49
CA PRO A 139 -16.48 -4.97 5.32
C PRO A 139 -16.31 -4.03 4.12
N TYR A 140 -15.74 -2.83 4.30
CA TYR A 140 -15.65 -1.78 3.27
C TYR A 140 -14.21 -1.39 2.90
N GLY A 141 -13.21 -2.09 3.40
CA GLY A 141 -11.80 -1.77 3.19
C GLY A 141 -10.96 -1.94 4.44
N LEU A 142 -9.81 -1.25 4.50
CA LEU A 142 -8.90 -1.33 5.64
C LEU A 142 -8.93 -0.06 6.48
N ARG A 143 -8.92 -0.22 7.81
CA ARG A 143 -8.63 0.87 8.74
C ARG A 143 -7.22 1.38 8.52
N THR A 144 -7.06 2.69 8.66
CA THR A 144 -5.76 3.37 8.57
C THR A 144 -4.87 3.21 9.79
N LEU A 145 -5.44 2.76 10.91
CA LEU A 145 -4.75 2.52 12.16
C LEU A 145 -5.50 1.46 12.96
N ASP A 146 -4.77 0.60 13.66
CA ASP A 146 -5.31 -0.40 14.57
C ASP A 146 -6.13 0.22 15.71
N ARG A 147 -7.23 -0.46 16.08
CA ARG A 147 -8.18 -0.03 17.12
C ARG A 147 -7.55 0.05 18.51
N GLU A 148 -6.58 -0.80 18.80
CA GLU A 148 -5.87 -0.81 20.07
C GLU A 148 -4.84 0.32 20.19
N ASN A 149 -4.58 1.07 19.11
CA ASN A 149 -3.68 2.22 19.17
C ASN A 149 -4.38 3.40 19.88
N PRO A 150 -3.73 4.08 20.86
CA PRO A 150 -4.32 5.21 21.56
C PRO A 150 -4.74 6.39 20.66
N LEU A 151 -4.11 6.51 19.49
CA LEU A 151 -4.41 7.55 18.50
C LEU A 151 -5.61 7.19 17.62
N TYR A 152 -6.19 5.99 17.76
CA TYR A 152 -7.34 5.56 16.97
C TYR A 152 -8.56 6.48 17.13
N LYS A 153 -9.23 6.73 16.01
CA LYS A 153 -10.39 7.60 15.81
C LYS A 153 -11.34 6.91 14.83
N GLY A 154 -12.21 6.05 15.35
CA GLY A 154 -13.10 5.22 14.54
C GLY A 154 -14.29 5.93 13.89
N LYS A 155 -14.55 7.20 14.20
CA LYS A 155 -15.63 7.98 13.56
C LYS A 155 -15.07 9.24 12.93
N TYR A 156 -15.23 9.46 11.64
CA TYR A 156 -14.66 10.62 10.96
C TYR A 156 -15.24 11.95 11.46
N LEU A 157 -16.54 11.98 11.78
CA LEU A 157 -17.23 13.14 12.33
C LEU A 157 -17.65 12.87 13.78
N GLY A 158 -17.46 13.86 14.66
CA GLY A 158 -17.89 13.78 16.06
C GLY A 158 -16.97 14.50 17.03
N GLU A 159 -16.52 13.78 18.05
CA GLU A 159 -15.87 14.30 19.26
C GLU A 159 -14.51 14.98 19.05
N PHE A 160 -13.88 14.76 17.90
CA PHE A 160 -12.56 15.26 17.58
C PHE A 160 -12.54 15.90 16.19
N ASN A 161 -11.47 16.63 15.89
CA ASN A 161 -11.27 17.20 14.56
C ASN A 161 -11.19 16.07 13.52
N LYS A 162 -12.02 16.15 12.48
CA LYS A 162 -12.08 15.20 11.37
C LYS A 162 -10.71 14.95 10.71
N ASP A 163 -9.87 15.97 10.65
CA ASP A 163 -8.54 15.92 10.04
C ASP A 163 -7.61 15.00 10.85
N ILE A 164 -7.78 14.95 12.18
CA ILE A 164 -7.05 14.01 13.04
C ILE A 164 -7.47 12.56 12.74
N ALA A 165 -8.75 12.35 12.44
CA ALA A 165 -9.33 11.03 12.20
C ALA A 165 -9.03 10.47 10.81
N TYR A 166 -8.83 11.35 9.83
CA TYR A 166 -8.78 11.03 8.39
C TYR A 166 -7.80 9.92 8.01
N HIS A 167 -6.69 9.79 8.75
CA HIS A 167 -5.73 8.69 8.62
C HIS A 167 -5.40 8.01 9.97
N ASN A 168 -6.25 8.13 10.98
CA ASN A 168 -6.05 7.46 12.28
C ASN A 168 -7.25 6.60 12.68
N GLY A 169 -7.88 5.92 11.74
CA GLY A 169 -8.91 4.93 12.05
C GLY A 169 -10.02 4.81 11.02
N THR A 170 -10.21 5.82 10.17
CA THR A 170 -11.08 5.72 9.00
C THR A 170 -10.70 4.54 8.11
N VAL A 171 -11.71 3.98 7.45
CA VAL A 171 -11.56 2.90 6.47
C VAL A 171 -11.37 3.49 5.09
N TRP A 172 -10.38 2.99 4.36
CA TRP A 172 -10.11 3.36 2.97
C TRP A 172 -10.34 2.15 2.04
N PRO A 173 -11.34 2.22 1.13
CA PRO A 173 -11.69 1.08 0.29
C PRO A 173 -10.63 0.65 -0.70
N TRP A 174 -9.91 1.59 -1.34
CA TRP A 174 -8.93 1.28 -2.38
C TRP A 174 -7.82 0.33 -1.89
N LEU A 175 -7.49 0.35 -0.60
CA LEU A 175 -6.49 -0.53 0.00
C LEU A 175 -6.89 -2.01 -0.01
N ILE A 176 -8.19 -2.33 -0.11
CA ILE A 176 -8.64 -3.73 -0.18
C ILE A 176 -8.12 -4.42 -1.44
N GLY A 177 -7.95 -3.68 -2.53
CA GLY A 177 -7.42 -4.22 -3.77
C GLY A 177 -5.98 -4.74 -3.60
N TYR A 178 -5.13 -3.95 -2.96
CA TYR A 178 -3.76 -4.36 -2.64
C TYR A 178 -3.72 -5.49 -1.61
N PHE A 179 -4.61 -5.49 -0.62
CA PHE A 179 -4.72 -6.58 0.34
C PHE A 179 -5.09 -7.91 -0.33
N VAL A 180 -6.11 -7.92 -1.19
CA VAL A 180 -6.51 -9.10 -1.97
C VAL A 180 -5.36 -9.61 -2.82
N ARG A 181 -4.65 -8.72 -3.52
CA ARG A 181 -3.47 -9.08 -4.32
C ARG A 181 -2.37 -9.71 -3.46
N ALA A 182 -2.03 -9.10 -2.32
CA ALA A 182 -1.02 -9.64 -1.41
C ALA A 182 -1.42 -11.02 -0.87
N PHE A 183 -2.67 -11.16 -0.40
CA PHE A 183 -3.23 -12.43 0.06
C PHE A 183 -3.10 -13.52 -0.99
N LEU A 184 -3.56 -13.26 -2.21
CA LEU A 184 -3.54 -14.24 -3.29
C LEU A 184 -2.12 -14.54 -3.79
N LYS A 185 -1.22 -13.56 -3.79
CA LYS A 185 0.19 -13.77 -4.13
C LYS A 185 0.84 -14.78 -3.19
N VAL A 186 0.65 -14.63 -1.89
CA VAL A 186 1.17 -15.57 -0.87
C VAL A 186 0.48 -16.93 -0.93
N LYS A 187 -0.79 -16.96 -1.34
CA LYS A 187 -1.57 -18.19 -1.53
C LYS A 187 -1.40 -18.85 -2.91
N GLY A 188 -0.55 -18.30 -3.78
CA GLY A 188 -0.27 -18.86 -5.12
C GLY A 188 -1.41 -18.74 -6.14
N TYR A 189 -2.41 -17.89 -5.89
CA TYR A 189 -3.57 -17.68 -6.76
C TYR A 189 -4.43 -18.93 -7.06
N ASP A 190 -4.37 -19.97 -6.22
CA ASP A 190 -5.25 -21.13 -6.35
C ASP A 190 -6.72 -20.71 -6.40
N GLU A 191 -7.53 -21.37 -7.21
CA GLU A 191 -8.95 -21.09 -7.36
C GLU A 191 -9.71 -21.04 -6.02
N LYS A 192 -9.42 -21.97 -5.10
CA LYS A 192 -10.02 -22.00 -3.77
C LYS A 192 -9.78 -20.69 -3.00
N TRP A 193 -8.58 -20.12 -3.12
CA TRP A 193 -8.20 -18.90 -2.42
C TRP A 193 -8.75 -17.66 -3.11
N ARG A 194 -8.88 -17.67 -4.44
CA ARG A 194 -9.58 -16.63 -5.19
C ARG A 194 -11.06 -16.56 -4.82
N SER A 195 -11.74 -17.70 -4.75
CA SER A 195 -13.12 -17.79 -4.27
C SER A 195 -13.25 -17.32 -2.82
N TYR A 196 -12.33 -17.73 -1.94
CA TYR A 196 -12.28 -17.26 -0.56
C TYR A 196 -12.14 -15.73 -0.47
N ALA A 197 -11.19 -15.15 -1.21
CA ALA A 197 -10.94 -13.72 -1.19
C ALA A 197 -12.14 -12.91 -1.70
N PHE A 198 -12.81 -13.38 -2.75
CA PHE A 198 -14.04 -12.74 -3.22
C PHE A 198 -15.12 -12.74 -2.14
N GLU A 199 -15.44 -13.91 -1.59
CA GLU A 199 -16.52 -14.09 -0.62
C GLU A 199 -16.28 -13.33 0.68
N ASN A 200 -15.03 -13.29 1.17
CA ASN A 200 -14.72 -12.72 2.48
C ASN A 200 -14.29 -11.24 2.43
N TYR A 201 -13.71 -10.76 1.32
CA TYR A 201 -13.10 -9.42 1.28
C TYR A 201 -13.81 -8.44 0.35
N LEU A 202 -14.40 -8.91 -0.74
CA LEU A 202 -14.99 -8.01 -1.76
C LEU A 202 -16.51 -8.06 -1.82
N LYS A 203 -17.12 -9.21 -1.55
CA LYS A 203 -18.56 -9.44 -1.76
C LYS A 203 -19.44 -8.44 -1.01
N THR A 204 -19.15 -8.19 0.27
CA THR A 204 -19.95 -7.25 1.07
C THR A 204 -19.88 -5.84 0.51
N LEU A 205 -18.68 -5.33 0.22
CA LEU A 205 -18.52 -4.02 -0.38
C LEU A 205 -19.20 -3.93 -1.77
N LEU A 206 -19.07 -4.94 -2.62
CA LEU A 206 -19.70 -4.98 -3.94
C LEU A 206 -21.23 -5.09 -3.88
N SER A 207 -21.77 -5.75 -2.86
CA SER A 207 -23.23 -5.86 -2.66
C SER A 207 -23.87 -4.53 -2.23
N ASN A 208 -23.06 -3.60 -1.72
CA ASN A 208 -23.50 -2.29 -1.23
C ASN A 208 -23.21 -1.13 -2.20
N LEU A 209 -22.83 -1.40 -3.47
CA LEU A 209 -22.55 -0.37 -4.49
C LEU A 209 -23.76 0.53 -4.85
N GLY A 210 -24.93 0.28 -4.28
CA GLY A 210 -26.12 1.13 -4.41
C GLY A 210 -26.36 2.05 -3.22
N GLU A 211 -25.68 1.84 -2.09
CA GLU A 211 -25.86 2.63 -0.88
C GLU A 211 -25.00 3.90 -0.93
N GLY A 212 -25.62 5.07 -0.89
CA GLY A 212 -24.93 6.37 -0.90
C GLY A 212 -24.64 6.96 -2.30
N CYS A 213 -24.20 6.15 -3.27
CA CYS A 213 -24.01 6.57 -4.66
C CYS A 213 -24.16 5.39 -5.63
N ILE A 214 -25.04 5.50 -6.64
CA ILE A 214 -25.35 4.39 -7.56
C ILE A 214 -24.11 4.02 -8.39
N GLY A 215 -23.63 2.79 -8.19
CA GLY A 215 -22.55 2.20 -8.98
C GLY A 215 -21.16 2.79 -8.68
N SER A 216 -21.00 3.42 -7.51
CA SER A 216 -19.73 4.00 -7.10
C SER A 216 -19.38 3.66 -5.66
N ILE A 217 -18.19 4.08 -5.24
CA ILE A 217 -17.62 3.77 -3.93
C ILE A 217 -17.11 5.05 -3.32
N ASN A 218 -17.49 5.29 -2.06
CA ASN A 218 -17.00 6.39 -1.28
C ASN A 218 -15.47 6.37 -1.13
N GLU A 219 -14.91 7.54 -0.85
CA GLU A 219 -13.51 7.70 -0.52
C GLU A 219 -13.12 7.02 0.78
N ILE A 220 -13.96 7.21 1.81
CA ILE A 220 -13.72 6.69 3.16
C ILE A 220 -15.02 6.26 3.83
N PHE A 221 -14.89 5.41 4.84
CA PHE A 221 -15.95 5.05 5.76
C PHE A 221 -15.46 5.26 7.21
N ASP A 222 -16.39 5.43 8.14
CA ASP A 222 -16.06 5.36 9.57
C ASP A 222 -15.41 3.99 9.90
N GLY A 223 -14.39 3.97 10.76
CA GLY A 223 -13.67 2.78 11.24
C GLY A 223 -14.48 1.85 12.13
N ASP A 224 -15.46 2.41 12.82
CA ASP A 224 -16.37 1.72 13.72
C ASP A 224 -17.76 1.55 13.12
N GLU A 225 -18.48 0.56 13.62
CA GLU A 225 -19.87 0.33 13.23
C GLU A 225 -20.72 1.60 13.46
N PRO A 226 -21.66 1.92 12.55
CA PRO A 226 -22.11 1.08 11.43
C PRO A 226 -21.33 1.29 10.12
N TYR A 227 -20.07 1.76 10.18
CA TYR A 227 -19.24 2.07 9.00
C TYR A 227 -19.90 3.08 8.07
N THR A 228 -20.33 4.22 8.60
CA THR A 228 -21.03 5.24 7.79
C THR A 228 -20.12 5.73 6.64
N PRO A 229 -20.63 5.84 5.40
CA PRO A 229 -19.88 6.41 4.28
C PRO A 229 -19.57 7.90 4.51
N ARG A 230 -18.35 8.32 4.18
CA ARG A 230 -17.80 9.67 4.37
C ARG A 230 -17.03 10.13 3.13
N GLY A 231 -16.47 11.34 3.20
CA GLY A 231 -15.59 11.89 2.17
C GLY A 231 -16.29 12.07 0.82
N CYS A 232 -15.51 12.01 -0.26
CA CYS A 232 -16.05 12.01 -1.61
C CYS A 232 -16.98 10.80 -1.83
N ILE A 233 -18.18 11.03 -2.38
CA ILE A 233 -19.20 10.00 -2.60
C ILE A 233 -18.86 9.02 -3.75
N SER A 234 -17.94 9.43 -4.63
CA SER A 234 -17.55 8.65 -5.82
C SER A 234 -16.07 8.87 -6.07
N GLN A 235 -15.25 7.94 -5.60
CA GLN A 235 -13.80 8.14 -5.57
C GLN A 235 -13.06 7.20 -6.52
N ALA A 236 -12.25 7.80 -7.40
CA ALA A 236 -11.66 7.11 -8.55
C ALA A 236 -10.80 5.91 -8.16
N TRP A 237 -9.89 6.05 -7.18
CA TRP A 237 -9.03 4.94 -6.75
C TRP A 237 -9.79 3.81 -6.06
N SER A 238 -10.93 4.09 -5.41
CA SER A 238 -11.73 3.09 -4.71
C SER A 238 -12.40 2.19 -5.74
N VAL A 239 -13.02 2.81 -6.76
CA VAL A 239 -13.61 2.07 -7.87
C VAL A 239 -12.55 1.32 -8.67
N ALA A 240 -11.46 1.99 -9.04
CA ALA A 240 -10.42 1.41 -9.89
C ALA A 240 -9.72 0.20 -9.24
N GLU A 241 -9.31 0.29 -7.97
CA GLU A 241 -8.60 -0.81 -7.32
C GLU A 241 -9.47 -2.05 -7.10
N ILE A 242 -10.76 -1.86 -6.84
CA ILE A 242 -11.68 -2.99 -6.68
C ILE A 242 -11.98 -3.65 -8.02
N LEU A 243 -12.11 -2.87 -9.10
CA LEU A 243 -12.21 -3.43 -10.46
C LEU A 243 -10.93 -4.16 -10.86
N ARG A 244 -9.75 -3.61 -10.54
CA ARG A 244 -8.45 -4.24 -10.78
C ARG A 244 -8.36 -5.57 -10.02
N ALA A 245 -8.67 -5.59 -8.73
CA ALA A 245 -8.63 -6.81 -7.92
C ALA A 245 -9.62 -7.86 -8.40
N LEU A 246 -10.84 -7.46 -8.77
CA LEU A 246 -11.82 -8.39 -9.33
C LEU A 246 -11.32 -9.00 -10.66
N THR A 247 -10.74 -8.19 -11.54
CA THR A 247 -10.31 -8.63 -12.87
C THR A 247 -9.03 -9.45 -12.83
N GLU A 248 -7.97 -8.87 -12.26
CA GLU A 248 -6.62 -9.42 -12.32
C GLU A 248 -6.37 -10.51 -11.27
N ASP A 249 -7.03 -10.42 -10.10
CA ASP A 249 -6.70 -11.27 -8.96
C ASP A 249 -7.80 -12.33 -8.70
N ILE A 250 -9.09 -11.95 -8.69
CA ILE A 250 -10.21 -12.89 -8.49
C ILE A 250 -10.53 -13.69 -9.74
N LEU A 251 -10.89 -13.02 -10.84
CA LEU A 251 -11.17 -13.66 -12.13
C LEU A 251 -9.88 -14.16 -12.79
N TYR A 252 -8.72 -13.69 -12.32
CA TYR A 252 -7.40 -14.08 -12.75
C TYR A 252 -7.13 -13.84 -14.24
N ILE A 253 -7.70 -12.74 -14.76
CA ILE A 253 -7.49 -12.25 -16.11
C ILE A 253 -6.23 -11.38 -16.08
N ARG A 254 -5.07 -12.02 -16.24
CA ARG A 254 -3.76 -11.35 -16.17
C ARG A 254 -3.42 -10.58 -17.46
N PRO A 255 -2.59 -9.52 -17.40
CA PRO A 255 -2.11 -8.83 -18.58
C PRO A 255 -1.45 -9.79 -19.59
N PRO A 256 -1.69 -9.66 -20.91
CA PRO A 256 -1.25 -10.63 -21.91
C PRO A 256 0.26 -10.94 -21.92
N TYR A 257 1.09 -9.97 -21.55
CA TYR A 257 2.54 -10.07 -21.58
C TYR A 257 3.19 -10.26 -20.20
N GLU A 258 2.39 -10.39 -19.13
CA GLU A 258 2.92 -10.49 -17.76
C GLU A 258 3.94 -11.63 -17.62
N LYS A 259 3.59 -12.84 -18.11
CA LYS A 259 4.49 -14.01 -18.04
C LYS A 259 5.79 -13.81 -18.81
N HIS A 260 5.72 -13.11 -19.94
CA HIS A 260 6.92 -12.81 -20.74
C HIS A 260 7.89 -11.94 -19.94
N PHE A 261 7.37 -10.95 -19.22
CA PHE A 261 8.19 -10.03 -18.42
C PHE A 261 8.67 -10.67 -17.10
N LEU A 262 7.78 -11.34 -16.35
CA LEU A 262 8.16 -11.89 -15.04
C LEU A 262 9.10 -13.11 -15.14
N ASN A 263 8.96 -13.96 -16.16
CA ASN A 263 9.85 -15.11 -16.35
C ASN A 263 11.27 -14.71 -16.78
N ASN A 264 11.44 -13.49 -17.30
CA ASN A 264 12.75 -12.95 -17.67
C ASN A 264 13.39 -12.13 -16.53
N ALA A 265 12.67 -11.92 -15.42
CA ALA A 265 13.09 -11.09 -14.29
C ALA A 265 13.51 -11.88 -13.03
N LEU A 266 13.20 -13.18 -13.00
CA LEU A 266 13.50 -14.15 -11.94
C LEU A 266 14.60 -15.11 -12.40
#